data_AF-A0A7W1YJT5-F1
#
_entry.id   AF-A0A7W1YJT5-F1
#
_cell.length_a   1.000
_cell.length_b   1.000
_cell.length_c   1.000
_cell.angle_alpha   90.00
_cell.angle_beta   90.00
_cell.angle_gamma   90.00
#
_symmetry.space_group_name_H-M   'P 1'
#
loop_
_entity.id
_entity.type
_entity.pdbx_description
1 polymer ?
#
loop_
_entity_poly.entity_id
_entity_poly.type
_entity_poly.pdbx_seq_one_letter_code
_entity_poly.pdbx_strand_id
1 'polypeptide(L)'
;MAMPTRILHLVLVAALAAPGAPALHAEDAPPVQGVDVIQAVKDLKAAVGPLPEAKAGKGKPWEQAIAGITDPRADVHNEAMAALIRRGPEVLPDLGVLANDPDWQVRVRVATVAASIGGDDGTKLVLGISHDPDRRVRELSALLLGRARGAGAFARLGELLRASEPDIR
;
A
#
# COMPACT_ATOMS: atom_id res chain seq x y z
N MET A 1 -13.88 -15.64 -26.59
CA MET A 1 -13.98 -16.07 -25.17
C MET A 1 -12.73 -16.85 -24.81
N ALA A 2 -11.83 -16.24 -24.03
CA ALA A 2 -10.82 -16.91 -23.20
C ALA A 2 -10.12 -15.81 -22.38
N MET A 3 -10.32 -15.82 -21.06
CA MET A 3 -9.58 -15.02 -20.08
C MET A 3 -8.29 -15.75 -19.69
N PRO A 4 -7.17 -15.06 -19.38
CA PRO A 4 -6.14 -15.63 -18.56
C PRO A 4 -6.12 -15.00 -17.15
N THR A 5 -6.57 -15.84 -16.22
CA THR A 5 -6.36 -15.90 -14.77
C THR A 5 -4.98 -15.36 -14.33
N ARG A 6 -4.96 -14.19 -13.68
CA ARG A 6 -3.77 -13.60 -13.02
C ARG A 6 -4.00 -13.38 -11.51
N ILE A 7 -4.46 -14.41 -10.80
CA ILE A 7 -4.70 -14.36 -9.34
C ILE A 7 -3.84 -15.37 -8.55
N LEU A 8 -3.08 -16.25 -9.21
CA LEU A 8 -2.42 -17.39 -8.53
C LEU A 8 -0.91 -17.29 -8.32
N HIS A 9 -0.32 -16.09 -8.27
CA HIS A 9 1.10 -15.93 -7.89
C HIS A 9 1.34 -15.33 -6.50
N LEU A 10 0.29 -14.95 -5.75
CA LEU A 10 0.45 -14.25 -4.47
C LEU A 10 0.31 -15.13 -3.22
N VAL A 11 0.08 -16.44 -3.35
CA VAL A 11 0.00 -17.35 -2.20
C VAL A 11 1.34 -18.03 -1.86
N LEU A 12 2.36 -17.96 -2.71
CA LEU A 12 3.58 -18.76 -2.53
C LEU A 12 4.81 -18.04 -1.92
N VAL A 13 4.73 -16.76 -1.51
CA VAL A 13 5.94 -16.06 -1.01
C VAL A 13 5.91 -15.76 0.50
N ALA A 14 4.85 -16.11 1.23
CA ALA A 14 4.75 -15.79 2.66
C ALA A 14 5.23 -16.90 3.63
N ALA A 15 5.95 -17.93 3.18
CA ALA A 15 6.35 -19.05 4.06
C ALA A 15 7.76 -19.61 3.85
N LEU A 16 8.75 -18.81 3.41
CA LEU A 16 10.15 -19.23 3.42
C LEU A 16 11.09 -18.12 3.88
N ALA A 17 11.09 -17.83 5.18
CA ALA A 17 12.24 -17.25 5.88
C ALA A 17 12.03 -17.31 7.41
N ALA A 18 12.01 -18.52 7.98
CA ALA A 18 12.31 -18.69 9.40
C ALA A 18 13.73 -19.30 9.49
N PRO A 19 14.70 -18.66 10.18
CA PRO A 19 16.01 -19.25 10.39
C PRO A 19 15.90 -20.33 11.48
N GLY A 20 16.17 -21.60 11.13
CA GLY A 20 16.25 -22.70 12.11
C GLY A 20 15.66 -24.06 11.71
N ALA A 21 15.22 -24.27 10.48
CA ALA A 21 14.77 -25.59 10.05
C ALA A 21 15.97 -26.54 9.82
N PRO A 22 15.97 -27.78 10.37
CA PRO A 22 17.00 -28.77 10.09
C PRO A 22 16.96 -29.16 8.61
N ALA A 23 18.14 -29.36 8.02
CA ALA A 23 18.29 -29.84 6.64
C ALA A 23 17.63 -31.22 6.53
N LEU A 24 16.42 -31.28 5.96
CA LEU A 24 15.80 -32.53 5.59
C LEU A 24 16.44 -33.00 4.27
N HIS A 25 17.14 -34.12 4.34
CA HIS A 25 17.71 -34.81 3.18
C HIS A 25 16.60 -35.13 2.18
N ALA A 26 16.88 -34.93 0.89
CA ALA A 26 15.92 -34.97 -0.21
C ALA A 26 15.34 -36.37 -0.55
N GLU A 27 15.57 -37.39 0.27
CA GLU A 27 15.27 -38.79 -0.09
C GLU A 27 14.11 -39.40 0.73
N ASP A 28 13.54 -38.70 1.72
CA ASP A 28 12.43 -39.21 2.56
C ASP A 28 11.12 -38.39 2.44
N ALA A 29 10.86 -37.80 1.27
CA ALA A 29 9.59 -37.11 1.03
C ALA A 29 8.46 -38.12 0.72
N PRO A 30 7.31 -38.11 1.45
CA PRO A 30 6.17 -38.93 1.09
C PRO A 30 5.62 -38.50 -0.29
N PRO A 31 5.00 -39.42 -1.06
CA PRO A 31 4.54 -39.11 -2.40
C PRO A 31 3.54 -37.96 -2.35
N VAL A 32 3.81 -36.91 -3.13
CA VAL A 32 2.91 -35.76 -3.32
C VAL A 32 1.64 -36.21 -4.06
N GLN A 33 0.74 -36.87 -3.34
CA GLN A 33 -0.65 -36.99 -3.76
C GLN A 33 -1.24 -35.59 -3.79
N GLY A 34 -1.85 -35.27 -4.94
CA GLY A 34 -2.22 -33.92 -5.35
C GLY A 34 -2.79 -33.09 -4.21
N VAL A 35 -2.21 -31.90 -4.03
CA VAL A 35 -2.73 -30.91 -3.08
C VAL A 35 -4.20 -30.70 -3.41
N ASP A 36 -5.09 -31.18 -2.55
CA ASP A 36 -6.51 -30.90 -2.65
C ASP A 36 -6.68 -29.42 -2.36
N VAL A 37 -6.66 -28.63 -3.44
CA VAL A 37 -6.75 -27.17 -3.38
C VAL A 37 -8.04 -26.74 -2.68
N ILE A 38 -9.10 -27.55 -2.77
CA ILE A 38 -10.38 -27.25 -2.12
C ILE A 38 -10.25 -27.43 -0.61
N GLN A 39 -9.61 -28.51 -0.17
CA GLN A 39 -9.37 -28.74 1.25
C GLN A 39 -8.36 -27.73 1.81
N ALA A 40 -7.29 -27.43 1.08
CA ALA A 40 -6.33 -26.40 1.46
C ALA A 40 -6.98 -25.00 1.59
N VAL A 41 -7.91 -24.65 0.72
CA VAL A 41 -8.68 -23.39 0.82
C VAL A 41 -9.65 -23.42 2.00
N LYS A 42 -10.28 -24.55 2.30
CA LYS A 42 -11.14 -24.70 3.48
C LYS A 42 -10.35 -24.60 4.79
N ASP A 43 -9.18 -25.22 4.84
CA ASP A 43 -8.29 -25.19 5.99
C ASP A 43 -7.69 -23.80 6.17
N LEU A 44 -7.37 -23.10 5.07
CA LEU A 44 -6.98 -21.69 5.11
C LEU A 44 -8.12 -20.80 5.64
N LYS A 45 -9.37 -21.04 5.23
CA LYS A 45 -10.55 -20.32 5.74
C LYS A 45 -10.91 -20.70 7.19
N ALA A 46 -10.48 -21.88 7.66
CA ALA A 46 -10.66 -22.29 9.05
C ALA A 46 -9.54 -21.73 9.95
N ALA A 47 -8.31 -21.61 9.42
CA ALA A 47 -7.15 -21.03 10.08
C ALA A 47 -7.21 -19.48 10.11
N VAL A 48 -7.72 -18.88 9.03
CA VAL A 48 -8.14 -17.48 8.98
C VAL A 48 -9.58 -17.46 9.49
N GLY A 49 -9.76 -17.40 10.81
CA GLY A 49 -11.08 -17.16 11.42
C GLY A 49 -11.80 -15.97 10.78
N PRO A 50 -13.11 -15.76 11.04
CA PRO A 50 -13.85 -14.66 10.44
C PRO A 50 -13.03 -13.38 10.55
N LEU A 51 -12.79 -12.72 9.40
CA LEU A 51 -12.17 -11.39 9.35
C LEU A 51 -12.82 -10.60 10.49
N PRO A 52 -12.04 -10.05 11.43
CA PRO A 52 -12.62 -9.41 12.58
C PRO A 52 -13.60 -8.37 12.07
N GLU A 53 -14.91 -8.58 12.30
CA GLU A 53 -15.88 -7.50 12.23
C GLU A 53 -15.26 -6.41 13.08
N ALA A 54 -14.91 -5.28 12.44
CA ALA A 54 -14.13 -4.23 13.05
C ALA A 54 -14.75 -3.87 14.40
N LYS A 55 -14.15 -4.38 15.48
CA LYS A 55 -14.56 -4.03 16.82
C LYS A 55 -14.29 -2.55 16.94
N ALA A 56 -15.35 -1.74 17.01
CA ALA A 56 -15.28 -0.32 17.30
C ALA A 56 -14.69 -0.12 18.70
N GLY A 57 -13.37 -0.21 18.80
CA GLY A 57 -12.60 0.26 19.94
C GLY A 57 -12.61 1.77 19.99
N LYS A 58 -12.23 2.35 21.13
CA LYS A 58 -11.91 3.78 21.30
C LYS A 58 -10.59 4.11 20.56
N GLY A 59 -10.53 3.81 19.28
CA GLY A 59 -9.43 4.13 18.40
C GLY A 59 -9.43 5.61 18.04
N LYS A 60 -8.37 6.06 17.35
CA LYS A 60 -8.31 7.45 16.87
C LYS A 60 -9.54 7.73 15.98
N PRO A 61 -10.10 8.96 15.99
CA PRO A 61 -11.32 9.29 15.26
C PRO A 61 -11.26 9.11 13.74
N TRP A 62 -10.07 8.87 13.17
CA TRP A 62 -9.82 8.71 11.74
C TRP A 62 -9.43 7.28 11.32
N GLU A 63 -9.41 6.30 12.23
CA GLU A 63 -9.02 4.91 11.88
C GLU A 63 -9.89 4.32 10.76
N GLN A 64 -11.20 4.57 10.78
CA GLN A 64 -12.10 4.14 9.71
C GLN A 64 -11.78 4.81 8.37
N ALA A 65 -11.33 6.07 8.39
CA ALA A 65 -10.92 6.75 7.16
C ALA A 65 -9.56 6.25 6.66
N ILE A 66 -8.64 5.85 7.55
CA ILE A 66 -7.41 5.15 7.15
C ILE A 66 -7.75 3.80 6.49
N ALA A 67 -8.70 3.04 7.02
CA ALA A 67 -9.17 1.83 6.36
C ALA A 67 -9.87 2.13 5.03
N GLY A 68 -10.70 3.17 4.97
CA GLY A 68 -11.47 3.53 3.78
C GLY A 68 -10.61 3.95 2.57
N ILE A 69 -9.40 4.49 2.78
CA ILE A 69 -8.53 4.89 1.67
C ILE A 69 -8.01 3.69 0.85
N THR A 70 -8.03 2.48 1.43
CA THR A 70 -7.63 1.24 0.75
C THR A 70 -8.79 0.55 0.02
N ASP A 71 -10.02 1.04 0.19
CA ASP A 71 -11.19 0.49 -0.50
C ASP A 71 -11.08 0.74 -2.03
N PRO A 72 -11.32 -0.29 -2.88
CA PRO A 72 -11.26 -0.13 -4.33
C PRO A 72 -12.39 0.76 -4.87
N ARG A 73 -13.50 0.92 -4.16
CA ARG A 73 -14.66 1.70 -4.62
C ARG A 73 -14.41 3.20 -4.45
N ALA A 74 -14.63 3.93 -5.55
CA ALA A 74 -14.33 5.36 -5.64
C ALA A 74 -15.08 6.22 -4.63
N ASP A 75 -16.35 5.92 -4.37
CA ASP A 75 -17.17 6.61 -3.37
C ASP A 75 -16.53 6.52 -1.98
N VAL A 76 -16.11 5.33 -1.57
CA VAL A 76 -15.55 5.09 -0.23
C VAL A 76 -14.22 5.77 -0.04
N HIS A 77 -13.27 5.53 -0.94
CA HIS A 77 -11.93 6.07 -0.74
C HIS A 77 -11.89 7.59 -0.91
N ASN A 78 -12.73 8.17 -1.77
CA ASN A 78 -12.81 9.62 -1.88
C ASN A 78 -13.40 10.26 -0.63
N GLU A 79 -14.43 9.65 -0.03
CA GLU A 79 -14.99 10.12 1.25
C GLU A 79 -13.96 10.02 2.38
N ALA A 80 -13.25 8.89 2.45
CA ALA A 80 -12.18 8.67 3.41
C ALA A 80 -11.04 9.68 3.25
N MET A 81 -10.56 9.91 2.02
CA MET A 81 -9.56 10.94 1.71
C MET A 81 -10.04 12.32 2.14
N ALA A 82 -11.27 12.70 1.81
CA ALA A 82 -11.83 13.99 2.20
C ALA A 82 -11.93 14.13 3.73
N ALA A 83 -12.28 13.06 4.44
CA ALA A 83 -12.31 13.04 5.91
C ALA A 83 -10.91 13.26 6.51
N LEU A 84 -9.89 12.56 6.01
CA LEU A 84 -8.49 12.73 6.45
C LEU A 84 -7.96 14.14 6.17
N ILE A 85 -8.25 14.69 4.99
CA ILE A 85 -7.84 16.05 4.63
C ILE A 85 -8.46 17.08 5.59
N ARG A 86 -9.75 16.91 5.95
CA ARG A 86 -10.42 17.80 6.92
C ARG A 86 -9.82 17.73 8.33
N ARG A 87 -9.24 16.59 8.72
CA ARG A 87 -8.53 16.44 10.00
C ARG A 87 -7.20 17.18 10.01
N GLY A 88 -6.51 17.19 8.87
CA GLY A 88 -5.27 17.94 8.71
C GLY A 88 -4.05 17.19 9.24
N PRO A 89 -2.98 17.90 9.66
CA PRO A 89 -1.66 17.29 9.91
C PRO A 89 -1.61 16.17 10.95
N GLU A 90 -2.55 16.13 11.89
CA GLU A 90 -2.60 15.13 12.97
C GLU A 90 -2.69 13.68 12.46
N VAL A 91 -3.21 13.46 11.25
CA VAL A 91 -3.39 12.12 10.68
C VAL A 91 -2.14 11.61 9.94
N LEU A 92 -1.19 12.50 9.62
CA LEU A 92 -0.06 12.18 8.75
C LEU A 92 0.81 11.01 9.26
N PRO A 93 1.10 10.87 10.58
CA PRO A 93 1.85 9.72 11.07
C PRO A 93 1.16 8.38 10.83
N ASP A 94 -0.16 8.31 11.02
CA ASP A 94 -0.93 7.08 10.84
C ASP A 94 -1.15 6.80 9.34
N LEU A 95 -1.38 7.85 8.55
CA LEU A 95 -1.50 7.76 7.09
C LEU A 95 -0.19 7.25 6.45
N GLY A 96 0.96 7.66 6.99
CA GLY A 96 2.28 7.26 6.49
C GLY A 96 2.54 5.76 6.54
N VAL A 97 1.81 4.99 7.35
CA VAL A 97 1.90 3.52 7.40
C VAL A 97 1.59 2.90 6.02
N LEU A 98 0.71 3.53 5.24
CA LEU A 98 0.31 3.07 3.92
C LEU A 98 1.21 3.57 2.78
N ALA A 99 2.29 4.29 3.09
CA ALA A 99 3.20 4.83 2.07
C ALA A 99 3.97 3.75 1.29
N ASN A 100 4.02 2.51 1.80
CA ASN A 100 4.63 1.35 1.15
C ASN A 100 3.61 0.24 0.85
N ASP A 101 2.31 0.57 0.80
CA ASP A 101 1.26 -0.40 0.47
C ASP A 101 1.55 -1.10 -0.86
N PRO A 102 1.32 -2.42 -1.01
CA PRO A 102 1.58 -3.14 -2.26
C PRO A 102 0.79 -2.57 -3.44
N ASP A 103 -0.39 -2.00 -3.22
CA ASP A 103 -1.16 -1.32 -4.26
C ASP A 103 -0.63 0.10 -4.50
N TRP A 104 -0.08 0.32 -5.69
CA TRP A 104 0.41 1.63 -6.14
C TRP A 104 -0.67 2.72 -6.09
N GLN A 105 -1.95 2.36 -6.28
CA GLN A 105 -3.05 3.31 -6.20
C GLN A 105 -3.27 3.79 -4.77
N VAL A 106 -3.04 2.94 -3.76
CA VAL A 106 -3.13 3.34 -2.34
C VAL A 106 -2.00 4.30 -2.02
N ARG A 107 -0.76 4.01 -2.46
CA ARG A 107 0.40 4.91 -2.26
C ARG A 107 0.18 6.30 -2.86
N VAL A 108 -0.41 6.37 -4.06
CA VAL A 108 -0.80 7.66 -4.69
C VAL A 108 -1.88 8.38 -3.89
N ARG A 109 -2.88 7.66 -3.36
CA ARG A 109 -3.93 8.25 -2.52
C ARG A 109 -3.36 8.82 -1.22
N VAL A 110 -2.42 8.12 -0.59
CA VAL A 110 -1.63 8.61 0.57
C VAL A 110 -0.93 9.91 0.23
N ALA A 111 -0.17 9.95 -0.88
CA ALA A 111 0.50 11.18 -1.33
C ALA A 111 -0.50 12.31 -1.62
N THR A 112 -1.67 11.99 -2.19
CA THR A 112 -2.70 12.98 -2.53
C THR A 112 -3.29 13.64 -1.29
N VAL A 113 -3.59 12.84 -0.26
CA VAL A 113 -4.05 13.35 1.04
C VAL A 113 -2.96 14.18 1.69
N ALA A 114 -1.73 13.67 1.75
CA ALA A 114 -0.59 14.38 2.35
C ALA A 114 -0.31 15.73 1.68
N ALA A 115 -0.32 15.78 0.34
CA ALA A 115 -0.14 17.01 -0.42
C ALA A 115 -1.28 18.01 -0.24
N SER A 116 -2.51 17.52 -0.04
CA SER A 116 -3.69 18.37 0.19
C SER A 116 -3.76 18.91 1.61
N ILE A 117 -3.25 18.16 2.59
CA ILE A 117 -3.00 18.66 3.95
C ILE A 117 -1.88 19.72 3.92
N GLY A 118 -0.82 19.45 3.15
CA GLY A 118 0.28 20.38 2.93
C GLY A 118 1.16 20.58 4.16
N GLY A 119 1.87 21.71 4.19
CA GLY A 119 2.87 22.00 5.22
C GLY A 119 4.11 21.12 5.10
N ASP A 120 5.06 21.30 6.03
CA ASP A 120 6.33 20.58 5.98
C ASP A 120 6.13 19.07 6.18
N ASP A 121 5.24 18.66 7.08
CA ASP A 121 5.02 17.24 7.36
C ASP A 121 4.28 16.52 6.21
N GLY A 122 3.29 17.17 5.61
CA GLY A 122 2.64 16.65 4.41
C GLY A 122 3.63 16.55 3.24
N THR A 123 4.49 17.57 3.09
CA THR A 123 5.52 17.60 2.05
C THR A 123 6.59 16.52 2.27
N LYS A 124 7.05 16.29 3.50
CA LYS A 124 8.00 15.21 3.83
C LYS A 124 7.46 13.85 3.40
N LEU A 125 6.17 13.59 3.64
CA LEU A 125 5.56 12.32 3.25
C LEU A 125 5.51 12.17 1.72
N VAL A 126 5.10 13.22 0.99
CA VAL A 126 5.11 13.22 -0.49
C VAL A 126 6.54 13.09 -1.04
N LEU A 127 7.54 13.71 -0.40
CA LEU A 127 8.94 13.56 -0.78
C LEU A 127 9.40 12.10 -0.69
N GLY A 128 9.04 11.39 0.38
CA GLY A 128 9.30 9.96 0.50
C GLY A 128 8.71 9.17 -0.67
N ILE A 129 7.42 9.40 -0.95
CA ILE A 129 6.69 8.70 -2.03
C ILE A 129 7.19 9.10 -3.42
N SER A 130 7.77 10.29 -3.59
CA SER A 130 8.38 10.69 -4.88
C SER A 130 9.62 9.87 -5.28
N HIS A 131 10.11 8.99 -4.41
CA HIS A 131 11.20 8.05 -4.67
C HIS A 131 10.69 6.61 -4.90
N ASP A 132 9.38 6.42 -5.05
CA ASP A 132 8.76 5.10 -5.19
C ASP A 132 9.38 4.28 -6.35
N PRO A 133 9.53 2.95 -6.20
CA PRO A 133 10.02 2.10 -7.28
C PRO A 133 9.05 2.06 -8.48
N ASP A 134 7.74 2.25 -8.27
CA ASP A 134 6.75 2.29 -9.35
C ASP A 134 6.76 3.67 -10.02
N ARG A 135 7.01 3.64 -11.33
CA ARG A 135 7.07 4.82 -12.18
C ARG A 135 5.81 5.69 -12.10
N ARG A 136 4.62 5.08 -12.02
CA ARG A 136 3.33 5.80 -11.96
C ARG A 136 3.21 6.59 -10.66
N VAL A 137 3.71 6.02 -9.57
CA VAL A 137 3.69 6.68 -8.25
C VAL A 137 4.64 7.86 -8.25
N ARG A 138 5.85 7.73 -8.84
CA ARG A 138 6.78 8.86 -8.99
C ARG A 138 6.19 9.99 -9.82
N GLU A 139 5.63 9.68 -10.98
CA GLU A 139 5.01 10.64 -11.90
C GLU A 139 3.91 11.44 -11.20
N LEU A 140 2.96 10.75 -10.55
CA LEU A 140 1.86 11.42 -9.85
C LEU A 140 2.35 12.19 -8.61
N SER A 141 3.36 11.68 -7.91
CA SER A 141 3.96 12.37 -6.76
C SER A 141 4.68 13.66 -7.15
N ALA A 142 5.24 13.74 -8.36
CA ALA A 142 5.83 14.97 -8.88
C ALA A 142 4.79 16.10 -8.96
N LEU A 143 3.60 15.80 -9.49
CA LEU A 143 2.48 16.75 -9.53
C LEU A 143 2.04 17.18 -8.12
N LEU A 144 2.05 16.23 -7.17
CA LEU A 144 1.65 16.45 -5.79
C LEU A 144 2.67 17.27 -4.98
N LEU A 145 3.97 17.20 -5.30
CA LEU A 145 4.99 18.06 -4.68
C LEU A 145 4.72 19.54 -4.96
N GLY A 146 4.25 19.88 -6.18
CA GLY A 146 3.85 21.24 -6.53
C GLY A 146 2.64 21.74 -5.71
N ARG A 147 1.80 20.81 -5.23
CA ARG A 147 0.64 21.11 -4.37
C ARG A 147 1.01 21.22 -2.89
N ALA A 148 1.91 20.37 -2.39
CA ALA A 148 2.27 20.31 -0.97
C ALA A 148 3.01 21.57 -0.46
N ARG A 149 3.82 22.20 -1.33
CA ARG A 149 4.49 23.52 -1.14
C ARG A 149 5.35 23.69 0.13
N GLY A 150 5.72 22.62 0.83
CA GLY A 150 6.65 22.67 1.96
C GLY A 150 8.12 22.58 1.56
N ALA A 151 9.00 22.56 2.56
CA ALA A 151 10.44 22.48 2.36
C ALA A 151 10.86 21.25 1.54
N GLY A 152 11.86 21.41 0.67
CA GLY A 152 12.42 20.33 -0.15
C GLY A 152 11.66 20.01 -1.44
N ALA A 153 10.39 20.43 -1.58
CA ALA A 153 9.61 20.18 -2.79
C ALA A 153 10.28 20.73 -4.06
N PHE A 154 10.77 21.98 -4.00
CA PHE A 154 11.44 22.60 -5.15
C PHE A 154 12.73 21.88 -5.55
N ALA A 155 13.56 21.49 -4.57
CA ALA A 155 14.78 20.75 -4.83
C ALA A 155 14.48 19.42 -5.53
N ARG A 156 13.50 18.67 -5.01
CA ARG A 156 13.08 17.40 -5.58
C ARG A 156 12.50 17.55 -6.99
N LEU A 157 11.64 18.54 -7.22
CA LEU A 157 11.14 18.84 -8.57
C LEU A 157 12.30 19.14 -9.54
N GLY A 158 13.32 19.89 -9.10
CA GLY A 158 14.51 20.13 -9.90
C GLY A 158 15.29 18.86 -10.24
N GLU A 159 15.37 17.89 -9.34
CA GLU A 159 15.97 16.58 -9.63
C GLU A 159 15.17 15.79 -10.66
N LEU A 160 13.84 15.76 -10.51
CA LEU A 160 12.93 15.06 -11.41
C LEU A 160 13.00 15.61 -12.84
N LEU A 161 13.12 16.93 -13.00
CA LEU A 161 13.34 17.59 -14.30
C LEU A 161 14.66 17.20 -14.98
N ARG A 162 15.64 16.72 -14.21
CA ARG A 162 16.94 16.24 -14.73
C ARG A 162 16.97 14.72 -14.89
N ALA A 163 15.93 14.02 -14.47
CA ALA A 163 15.85 12.58 -14.61
C ALA A 163 15.83 12.19 -16.10
N SER A 164 16.33 10.98 -16.37
CA SER A 164 16.35 10.43 -17.74
C SER A 164 14.97 9.98 -18.21
N GLU A 165 14.00 9.87 -17.30
CA GLU A 165 12.63 9.40 -17.58
C GLU A 165 11.78 10.55 -18.16
N PRO A 166 11.40 10.49 -19.46
CA PRO A 166 10.75 11.62 -20.12
C PRO A 166 9.43 12.03 -19.50
N ASP A 167 8.57 11.09 -19.11
CA ASP A 167 7.24 11.42 -18.60
C ASP A 167 7.23 11.75 -17.09
N ILE A 168 8.40 11.86 -16.46
CA ILE A 168 8.56 12.45 -15.11
C ILE A 168 9.09 13.90 -15.19
N ARG A 169 9.69 14.31 -16.31
CA ARG A 169 10.10 15.70 -16.57
C ARG A 169 8.91 16.57 -16.96
#